data_AF-A0A1G2SFI4-F1
#
_entry.id   AF-A0A1G2SFI4-F1
#
_cell.length_a   1.000
_cell.length_b   1.000
_cell.length_c   1.000
_cell.angle_alpha   90.00
_cell.angle_beta   90.00
_cell.angle_gamma   90.00
#
_symmetry.space_group_name_H-M   'P 1'
#
loop_
_entity.id
_entity.type
_entity.pdbx_description
1 polymer ?
#
loop_
_entity_poly.entity_id
_entity_poly.type
_entity_poly.pdbx_seq_one_letter_code
_entity_poly.pdbx_strand_id
1 'polypeptide(L)'
;MDARYDRATRSLFLAFTPLEADEAAVLMQLVWEDEWQKGTTVPDYSDDFFKQIAVSREKIPVELEFEFQEFAIVFLEEACARLLINDATIAELKKFLVELRQTVH
;
A
#
# COMPACT_ATOMS: atom_id res chain seq x y z
N MET A 1 -1.33 -2.72 10.24
CA MET A 1 -1.89 -1.90 9.14
C MET A 1 -3.32 -2.32 8.96
N ASP A 2 -4.23 -1.38 8.77
CA ASP A 2 -5.59 -1.71 8.32
C ASP A 2 -5.68 -1.52 6.81
N ALA A 3 -6.30 -2.45 6.10
CA ALA A 3 -6.48 -2.34 4.66
C ALA A 3 -7.94 -2.58 4.31
N ARG A 4 -8.48 -1.73 3.43
CA ARG A 4 -9.86 -1.83 2.95
C ARG A 4 -9.89 -1.60 1.46
N TYR A 5 -10.50 -2.52 0.73
CA TYR A 5 -10.79 -2.33 -0.69
C TYR A 5 -12.23 -1.87 -0.87
N ASP A 6 -12.41 -0.75 -1.57
CA ASP A 6 -13.73 -0.31 -2.02
C ASP A 6 -13.98 -0.86 -3.43
N ARG A 7 -14.95 -1.78 -3.54
CA ARG A 7 -15.29 -2.41 -4.81
C ARG A 7 -16.03 -1.50 -5.78
N ALA A 8 -16.70 -0.45 -5.28
CA ALA A 8 -17.46 0.48 -6.11
C ALA A 8 -16.51 1.42 -6.86
N THR A 9 -15.49 1.94 -6.18
CA THR A 9 -14.48 2.83 -6.78
C THR A 9 -13.24 2.08 -7.27
N ARG A 10 -13.09 0.80 -6.90
CA ARG A 10 -11.88 0.00 -7.09
C ARG A 10 -10.63 0.64 -6.45
N SER A 11 -10.83 1.37 -5.36
CA SER A 11 -9.75 2.00 -4.59
C SER A 11 -9.32 1.09 -3.43
N LEU A 12 -8.01 1.03 -3.18
CA LEU A 12 -7.44 0.42 -1.99
C LEU A 12 -7.10 1.50 -0.97
N PHE A 13 -7.60 1.35 0.24
CA PHE A 13 -7.31 2.21 1.38
C PHE A 13 -6.39 1.47 2.33
N LEU A 14 -5.28 2.10 2.70
CA LEU A 14 -4.31 1.59 3.66
C LEU A 14 -4.21 2.58 4.80
N ALA A 15 -4.31 2.11 6.04
CA ALA A 15 -4.12 2.93 7.22
C ALA A 15 -2.98 2.33 8.06
N PHE A 16 -1.84 3.03 8.07
CA PHE A 16 -0.68 2.64 8.85
C PHE A 16 -0.86 3.05 10.30
N THR A 17 -0.61 2.13 11.23
CA THR A 17 -0.53 2.45 12.65
C THR A 17 0.81 3.14 12.95
N PRO A 18 0.89 4.01 13.97
CA PRO A 18 2.15 4.69 14.31
C PRO A 18 3.31 3.73 14.62
N LEU A 19 3.03 2.50 15.07
CA LEU A 19 4.05 1.49 15.38
C LEU A 19 4.76 0.95 14.12
N GLU A 20 4.09 0.98 12.97
CA GLU A 20 4.62 0.45 11.70
C GLU A 20 4.83 1.55 10.65
N ALA A 21 4.45 2.80 10.96
CA ALA A 21 4.42 3.90 9.99
C ALA A 21 5.80 4.23 9.42
N ASP A 22 6.85 4.21 10.25
CA ASP A 22 8.25 4.40 9.80
C ASP A 22 8.67 3.33 8.78
N GLU A 23 8.46 2.05 9.12
CA GLU A 23 8.86 0.93 8.28
C GLU A 23 8.02 0.86 7.00
N ALA A 24 6.72 1.13 7.11
CA ALA A 24 5.81 1.18 5.98
C ALA A 24 6.11 2.36 5.04
N ALA A 25 6.48 3.53 5.57
CA ALA A 25 6.87 4.68 4.77
C ALA A 25 8.12 4.38 3.94
N VAL A 26 9.15 3.81 4.58
CA VAL A 26 10.39 3.41 3.90
C VAL A 26 10.10 2.35 2.85
N LEU A 27 9.31 1.33 3.18
CA LEU A 27 8.95 0.28 2.23
C LEU A 27 8.17 0.84 1.04
N MET A 28 7.19 1.70 1.29
CA MET A 28 6.39 2.31 0.23
C MET A 28 7.25 3.17 -0.69
N GLN A 29 8.18 3.95 -0.13
CA GLN A 29 9.12 4.74 -0.92
C GLN A 29 10.00 3.85 -1.80
N LEU A 30 10.57 2.77 -1.25
CA LEU A 30 11.40 1.84 -2.00
C LEU A 30 10.65 1.17 -3.16
N VAL A 31 9.43 0.69 -2.90
CA VAL A 31 8.59 0.07 -3.94
C VAL A 31 8.19 1.11 -4.98
N TRP A 32 7.85 2.33 -4.56
CA TRP A 32 7.48 3.42 -5.45
C TRP A 32 8.64 3.77 -6.41
N GLU A 33 9.85 3.93 -5.89
CA GLU A 33 11.04 4.24 -6.70
C GLU A 33 11.36 3.12 -7.70
N ASP A 34 11.27 1.85 -7.28
CA ASP A 34 11.54 0.68 -8.11
C ASP A 34 10.49 0.52 -9.23
N GLU A 35 9.20 0.64 -8.91
CA GLU A 35 8.12 0.53 -9.88
C GLU A 35 8.10 1.71 -10.87
N TRP A 36 8.40 2.92 -10.40
CA TRP A 36 8.59 4.08 -11.29
C TRP A 36 9.72 3.86 -12.29
N GLN A 37 10.86 3.30 -11.85
CA GLN A 37 11.99 2.97 -12.72
C GLN A 37 11.67 1.88 -13.75
N LYS A 38 10.78 0.93 -13.41
CA LYS A 38 10.29 -0.10 -14.33
C LYS A 38 9.26 0.42 -15.34
N GLY A 39 8.75 1.63 -15.14
CA GLY A 39 7.72 2.23 -15.99
C GLY A 39 6.29 1.84 -15.59
N THR A 40 6.09 1.27 -14.41
CA THR A 40 4.77 1.02 -13.82
C THR A 40 4.12 2.37 -13.46
N THR A 41 2.79 2.46 -13.61
CA THR A 41 2.04 3.64 -13.16
C THR A 41 2.07 3.71 -11.64
N VAL A 42 2.64 4.78 -11.09
CA VAL A 42 2.74 5.03 -9.64
C VAL A 42 1.98 6.31 -9.25
N PRO A 43 1.46 6.40 -8.01
CA PRO A 43 0.83 7.63 -7.53
C PRO A 43 1.79 8.82 -7.52
N ASP A 44 1.28 10.02 -7.80
CA ASP A 44 2.06 11.25 -7.69
C ASP A 44 2.15 11.69 -6.22
N TYR A 45 3.16 11.21 -5.51
CA TYR A 45 3.43 11.59 -4.13
C TYR A 45 4.38 12.78 -4.06
N SER A 46 4.07 13.75 -3.20
CA SER A 46 5.01 14.84 -2.88
C SER A 46 6.24 14.31 -2.13
N ASP A 47 7.39 15.00 -2.25
CA ASP A 47 8.64 14.66 -1.54
C ASP A 47 8.50 14.52 -0.01
N ASP A 48 7.52 15.19 0.58
CA ASP A 48 7.26 15.14 2.03
C ASP A 48 6.24 14.08 2.44
N PHE A 49 5.59 13.39 1.50
CA PHE A 49 4.55 12.39 1.78
C PHE A 49 5.08 11.26 2.65
N PHE A 50 6.20 10.63 2.27
CA PHE A 50 6.78 9.53 3.04
C PHE A 50 7.27 9.98 4.42
N LYS A 51 7.81 11.21 4.52
CA LYS A 51 8.18 11.79 5.82
C LYS A 51 6.96 11.99 6.71
N GLN A 52 5.84 12.44 6.16
CA GLN A 52 4.59 12.63 6.90
C GLN A 52 4.06 11.29 7.42
N ILE A 53 4.13 10.22 6.63
CA ILE A 53 3.80 8.87 7.09
C ILE A 53 4.68 8.48 8.27
N ALA A 54 6.00 8.56 8.11
CA ALA A 54 6.98 8.15 9.12
C ALA A 54 6.76 8.88 10.47
N VAL A 55 6.64 10.20 10.46
CA VAL A 55 6.55 10.99 11.72
C VAL A 55 5.16 11.01 12.34
N SER A 56 4.16 10.39 11.72
CA SER A 56 2.79 10.48 12.18
C SER A 56 2.53 9.68 13.45
N ARG A 57 1.83 10.32 14.38
CA ARG A 57 1.30 9.69 15.60
C ARG A 57 -0.15 9.26 15.45
N GLU A 58 -0.75 9.54 14.30
CA GLU A 58 -2.11 9.18 13.93
C GLU A 58 -2.10 8.22 12.75
N LYS A 59 -3.21 7.50 12.56
CA LYS A 59 -3.36 6.64 11.38
C LYS A 59 -3.43 7.52 10.13
N ILE A 60 -2.47 7.36 9.23
CA ILE A 60 -2.52 8.04 7.92
C ILE A 60 -3.20 7.13 6.91
N PRO A 61 -4.34 7.55 6.33
CA PRO A 61 -4.93 6.86 5.21
C PRO A 61 -4.13 7.16 3.93
N VAL A 62 -3.80 6.12 3.19
CA VAL A 62 -3.29 6.18 1.82
C VAL A 62 -4.35 5.54 0.93
N GLU A 63 -4.85 6.31 -0.03
CA GLU A 63 -5.76 5.82 -1.05
C GLU A 63 -4.98 5.56 -2.34
N LEU A 64 -5.16 4.37 -2.88
CA LEU A 64 -4.60 3.93 -4.14
C LEU A 64 -5.77 3.65 -5.10
N GLU A 65 -5.92 4.52 -6.09
CA GLU A 65 -6.93 4.39 -7.13
C GLU A 65 -6.65 3.18 -8.05
N PHE A 66 -7.66 2.76 -8.81
CA PHE A 66 -7.58 1.62 -9.72
C PHE A 66 -6.43 1.73 -10.73
N GLU A 67 -6.10 2.93 -11.18
CA GLU A 67 -4.99 3.16 -12.11
C GLU A 67 -3.61 2.77 -11.52
N PHE A 68 -3.50 2.72 -10.19
CA PHE A 68 -2.29 2.32 -9.46
C PHE A 68 -2.37 0.88 -8.95
N GLN A 69 -3.25 0.05 -9.52
CA GLN A 69 -3.47 -1.31 -9.05
C GLN A 69 -2.23 -2.20 -9.13
N GLU A 70 -1.41 -2.05 -10.16
CA GLU A 70 -0.14 -2.80 -10.28
C GLU A 70 0.82 -2.45 -9.15
N PHE A 71 1.02 -1.15 -8.91
CA PHE A 71 1.78 -0.66 -7.75
C PHE A 71 1.20 -1.18 -6.43
N ALA A 72 -0.13 -1.11 -6.25
CA ALA A 72 -0.81 -1.56 -5.05
C ALA A 72 -0.57 -3.07 -4.80
N ILE A 73 -0.59 -3.89 -5.84
CA ILE A 73 -0.30 -5.33 -5.75
C ILE A 73 1.14 -5.55 -5.26
N VAL A 74 2.12 -4.92 -5.91
CA VAL A 74 3.54 -5.10 -5.55
C VAL A 74 3.79 -4.62 -4.13
N PHE A 75 3.27 -3.45 -3.76
CA PHE A 75 3.40 -2.92 -2.40
C PHE A 75 2.79 -3.87 -1.37
N LEU A 76 1.58 -4.40 -1.60
CA LEU A 76 0.94 -5.32 -0.68
C LEU A 76 1.68 -6.65 -0.53
N GLU A 77 2.27 -7.17 -1.60
CA GLU A 77 3.10 -8.38 -1.54
C GLU A 77 4.34 -8.17 -0.67
N GLU A 78 5.04 -7.06 -0.89
CA GLU A 78 6.22 -6.69 -0.10
C GLU A 78 5.85 -6.38 1.36
N ALA A 79 4.73 -5.69 1.59
CA ALA A 79 4.22 -5.39 2.93
C ALA A 79 3.89 -6.68 3.70
N CYS A 80 3.28 -7.67 3.05
CA CYS A 80 3.00 -8.97 3.66
C CYS A 80 4.26 -9.77 4.00
N ALA A 81 5.36 -9.55 3.27
CA ALA A 81 6.61 -10.26 3.48
C ALA A 81 7.50 -9.60 4.54
N ARG A 82 7.42 -8.27 4.67
CA ARG A 82 8.39 -7.47 5.45
C ARG A 82 7.83 -6.80 6.69
N LEU A 83 6.58 -6.33 6.67
CA LEU A 83 6.03 -5.63 7.83
C LEU A 83 5.59 -6.61 8.92
N LEU A 84 5.80 -6.22 10.18
CA LEU A 84 5.27 -6.92 11.35
C LEU A 84 3.76 -6.70 11.51
N ILE A 85 3.00 -7.21 10.54
CA ILE A 85 1.53 -7.20 10.56
C ILE A 85 0.98 -8.52 11.14
N ASN A 86 -0.18 -8.45 11.78
CA ASN A 86 -0.80 -9.64 12.37
C ASN A 86 -1.34 -10.59 11.28
N ASP A 87 -1.48 -11.87 11.62
CA ASP A 87 -1.90 -12.93 10.67
C ASP A 87 -3.30 -12.68 10.06
N ALA A 88 -4.20 -12.03 10.80
CA ALA A 88 -5.54 -11.71 10.29
C ALA A 88 -5.47 -10.65 9.18
N THR A 89 -4.69 -9.59 9.38
CA THR A 89 -4.39 -8.58 8.37
C THR A 89 -3.71 -9.21 7.15
N ILE A 90 -2.73 -10.10 7.34
CA ILE A 90 -2.06 -10.80 6.22
C ILE A 90 -3.08 -11.61 5.39
N ALA A 91 -3.99 -12.32 6.04
CA ALA A 91 -5.03 -13.10 5.36
C ALA A 91 -5.99 -12.20 4.56
N GLU A 92 -6.38 -11.06 5.11
CA GLU A 92 -7.20 -10.06 4.41
C GLU A 92 -6.46 -9.47 3.20
N LEU A 93 -5.21 -9.07 3.36
CA LEU A 93 -4.37 -8.58 2.26
C LEU A 93 -4.21 -9.60 1.14
N LYS A 94 -3.96 -10.87 1.48
CA LYS A 94 -3.89 -11.96 0.49
C LYS A 94 -5.20 -12.16 -0.24
N LYS A 95 -6.34 -12.04 0.45
CA LYS A 95 -7.66 -12.10 -0.19
C LYS A 95 -7.85 -10.93 -1.15
N PHE A 96 -7.45 -9.71 -0.76
CA PHE A 96 -7.50 -8.54 -1.64
C PHE A 96 -6.61 -8.70 -2.87
N LEU A 97 -5.39 -9.24 -2.72
CA LEU A 97 -4.50 -9.55 -3.84
C LEU A 97 -5.15 -10.49 -4.86
N VAL A 98 -5.89 -11.50 -4.40
CA VAL A 98 -6.65 -12.40 -5.30
C VAL A 98 -7.76 -11.64 -6.02
N GLU A 99 -8.53 -10.80 -5.33
CA GLU A 99 -9.61 -10.01 -5.93
C GLU A 99 -9.09 -8.99 -6.96
N LEU A 100 -7.97 -8.31 -6.66
CA LEU A 100 -7.30 -7.38 -7.56
C LEU A 100 -6.79 -8.10 -8.82
N ARG A 101 -6.13 -9.26 -8.67
CA ARG A 101 -5.65 -10.03 -9.83
C ARG A 101 -6.76 -10.51 -10.76
N GLN A 102 -7.96 -10.75 -10.24
CA GLN A 102 -9.13 -11.13 -11.03
C GLN A 102 -9.74 -9.96 -11.82
N THR A 103 -9.37 -8.71 -11.52
CA THR A 103 -9.89 -7.50 -12.19
C THR A 103 -8.97 -6.95 -13.29
N VAL A 104 -7.78 -7.51 -13.45
CA VAL A 104 -6.77 -7.15 -14.48
C VAL A 104 -6.96 -7.98 -15.79
N HIS A 105 -8.03 -8.78 -15.88
CA HIS A 105 -8.44 -9.55 -17.08
C HIS A 105 -9.83 -9.13 -17.55
#